data_AF-Q82KR8-F1
#
_entry.id   AF-Q82KR8-F1
#
_cell.length_a   1.000
_cell.length_b   1.000
_cell.length_c   1.000
_cell.angle_alpha   90.00
_cell.angle_beta   90.00
_cell.angle_gamma   90.00
#
_symmetry.space_group_name_H-M   'P 1'
#
loop_
_entity.id
_entity.type
_entity.pdbx_description
1 polymer ?
#
loop_
_entity_poly.entity_id
_entity_poly.type
_entity_poly.pdbx_seq_one_letter_code
_entity_poly.pdbx_strand_id
1 'polypeptide(L)' 'MTTPCIRIEKGAATDEELAALTVLFLTRAPRPEPDTAPPSPGSTTAWRPDPFHAPHSWQAP' A
#
# COMPACT_ATOMS: atom_id res chain seq x y z
N MET A 1 1.86 25.12 -6.23
CA MET A 1 2.82 24.61 -5.23
C MET A 1 2.87 23.11 -5.39
N THR A 2 4.03 22.53 -5.66
CA THR A 2 4.17 21.08 -5.86
C THR A 2 4.22 20.42 -4.49
N THR A 3 3.21 19.64 -4.15
CA THR A 3 3.21 18.85 -2.92
C THR A 3 4.28 17.76 -3.04
N PRO A 4 5.18 17.60 -2.06
CA PRO A 4 6.22 16.57 -2.13
C PRO A 4 5.60 15.18 -2.14
N CYS A 5 6.08 14.30 -3.03
CA CYS A 5 5.53 12.96 -3.23
C CYS A 5 5.74 12.01 -2.04
N ILE A 6 6.73 12.29 -1.17
CA ILE A 6 7.09 11.48 -0.02
C ILE A 6 7.40 12.42 1.16
N ARG A 7 6.91 12.07 2.36
CA ARG A 7 7.18 12.80 3.61
C ARG A 7 8.40 12.20 4.31
N ILE A 8 9.31 13.05 4.77
CA ILE A 8 10.51 12.66 5.51
C ILE A 8 10.31 13.01 6.99
N GLU A 9 10.35 12.02 7.88
CA GLU A 9 10.13 12.23 9.33
C GLU A 9 11.36 12.77 10.04
N LYS A 10 12.55 12.47 9.54
CA LYS A 10 13.81 12.81 10.19
C LYS A 10 14.95 12.90 9.16
N GLY A 11 15.80 13.90 9.31
CA GLY A 11 16.95 14.10 8.43
C GLY A 11 16.55 14.60 7.04
N ALA A 12 17.47 14.49 6.09
CA ALA A 12 17.24 14.79 4.69
C ALA A 12 17.58 13.54 3.87
N ALA A 13 16.78 13.28 2.83
CA ALA A 13 17.12 12.26 1.84
C ALA A 13 18.02 12.90 0.77
N THR A 14 19.05 12.18 0.37
CA THR A 14 19.85 12.54 -0.80
C THR A 14 19.09 12.20 -2.08
N ASP A 15 19.47 12.84 -3.19
CA ASP A 15 18.86 12.57 -4.50
C ASP A 15 19.02 11.10 -4.91
N GLU A 16 20.15 10.47 -4.57
CA GLU A 16 20.42 9.06 -4.85
C GLU A 16 19.47 8.13 -4.06
N GLU A 17 19.21 8.42 -2.80
CA GLU A 17 18.27 7.65 -1.98
C GLU A 17 16.83 7.78 -2.51
N LEU A 18 16.43 8.98 -2.96
CA LEU A 18 15.13 9.20 -3.60
C LEU A 18 15.03 8.43 -4.93
N ALA A 19 16.11 8.40 -5.72
CA ALA A 19 16.16 7.63 -6.96
C ALA A 19 16.02 6.12 -6.68
N ALA A 20 16.74 5.59 -5.70
CA ALA A 20 16.66 4.19 -5.30
C ALA A 20 15.25 3.80 -4.84
N LEU A 21 14.61 4.63 -4.02
CA LEU A 21 13.22 4.42 -3.60
C LEU A 21 12.25 4.47 -4.79
N THR A 22 12.48 5.35 -5.75
CA THR A 22 11.67 5.42 -6.98
C THR A 22 11.75 4.12 -7.75
N VAL A 23 12.96 3.58 -7.97
CA VAL A 23 13.15 2.27 -8.62
C VAL A 23 12.46 1.17 -7.82
N LEU A 24 12.57 1.20 -6.49
CA LEU A 24 11.93 0.22 -5.62
C LEU A 24 10.40 0.23 -5.73
N PHE A 25 9.79 1.40 -5.83
CA PHE A 25 8.35 1.52 -6.04
C PHE A 25 7.93 1.10 -7.44
N LEU A 26 8.66 1.49 -8.47
CA LEU A 26 8.36 1.09 -9.85
C LEU A 26 8.49 -0.42 -10.05
N THR A 27 9.47 -1.06 -9.42
CA THR A 27 9.66 -2.52 -9.47
C THR A 27 8.57 -3.29 -8.74
N ARG A 28 7.98 -2.69 -7.69
CA ARG A 28 6.88 -3.29 -6.92
C ARG A 28 5.49 -2.85 -7.36
N ALA A 29 5.38 -1.85 -8.22
CA ALA A 29 4.11 -1.35 -8.68
C ALA A 29 3.35 -2.49 -9.36
N PRO A 30 2.06 -2.71 -9.01
CA PRO A 30 1.26 -3.71 -9.69
C PRO A 30 1.18 -3.33 -11.17
N ARG A 31 1.46 -4.30 -12.04
CA ARG A 31 1.23 -4.12 -13.47
C ARG A 31 -0.29 -3.98 -13.67
N PRO A 32 -0.76 -3.04 -14.49
CA PRO A 32 -2.16 -3.02 -14.89
C PRO A 32 -2.46 -4.34 -15.60
N GLU A 33 -3.22 -5.22 -14.95
CA GLU A 33 -3.86 -6.36 -15.60
C GLU A 33 -4.98 -5.80 -16.50
N PRO A 34 -5.12 -6.27 -17.75
CA PRO A 34 -6.31 -5.94 -18.54
C PRO A 34 -7.54 -6.39 -17.76
N ASP A 35 -8.55 -5.51 -17.68
CA ASP A 35 -9.79 -5.60 -16.89
C ASP A 35 -10.45 -6.98 -16.96
N THR A 36 -9.90 -7.90 -16.18
CA THR A 36 -10.45 -9.22 -15.92
C THR A 36 -10.81 -9.11 -14.46
N ALA A 37 -12.09 -8.83 -14.19
CA ALA A 37 -12.61 -8.73 -12.84
C ALA A 37 -11.96 -9.83 -11.99
N PRO A 38 -11.23 -9.48 -10.92
CA PRO A 38 -10.56 -10.50 -10.13
C PRO A 38 -11.65 -11.46 -9.65
N PRO A 39 -11.46 -12.79 -9.73
CA PRO A 39 -12.35 -13.68 -9.02
C PRO A 39 -12.30 -13.24 -7.57
N SER A 40 -13.45 -12.85 -6.99
CA SER A 40 -13.53 -12.57 -5.56
C SER A 40 -12.79 -13.70 -4.86
N PRO A 41 -11.69 -13.43 -4.13
CA PRO A 41 -10.97 -14.50 -3.47
C PRO A 41 -11.98 -15.16 -2.54
N GLY A 42 -12.34 -16.41 -2.85
CA GLY A 42 -13.20 -17.19 -1.98
C GLY A 42 -12.63 -17.07 -0.57
N SER A 43 -13.47 -16.66 0.39
CA SER A 43 -13.04 -16.30 1.73
C SER A 43 -12.05 -17.32 2.29
N THR A 44 -10.76 -16.97 2.33
CA THR A 44 -9.69 -17.82 2.90
C THR A 44 -9.84 -17.98 4.41
N THR A 45 -10.85 -17.33 4.98
CA THR A 45 -11.24 -17.37 6.38
C THR A 45 -12.58 -18.09 6.59
N ALA A 46 -13.03 -18.94 5.65
CA ALA A 46 -14.25 -19.75 5.81
C ALA A 46 -14.25 -20.66 7.07
N TRP A 47 -13.07 -20.94 7.63
CA TRP A 47 -12.91 -21.69 8.88
C TRP A 47 -13.10 -20.83 10.14
N ARG A 48 -13.22 -19.50 10.00
CA ARG A 48 -13.44 -18.60 11.13
C ARG A 48 -14.94 -18.44 11.39
N PRO A 49 -15.38 -18.58 12.65
CA PRO A 49 -16.78 -18.37 13.00
C PRO A 49 -17.19 -16.90 12.89
N ASP A 50 -16.26 -15.97 13.13
CA ASP A 50 -16.48 -14.52 13.06
C ASP A 50 -15.54 -13.85 12.05
N PRO A 51 -16.01 -12.81 11.34
CA PRO A 51 -15.17 -12.01 10.45
C PRO A 51 -14.09 -11.23 11.23
N PHE A 52 -12.98 -10.93 10.57
CA PHE A 52 -11.94 -10.09 11.17
C PHE A 52 -12.47 -8.67 11.38
N HIS A 53 -12.51 -8.23 12.64
CA HIS A 53 -12.76 -6.84 13.01
C HIS A 53 -11.43 -6.17 13.37
N ALA A 54 -11.02 -5.18 12.57
CA ALA A 54 -9.85 -4.37 12.88
C ALA A 54 -10.09 -3.58 14.19
N PRO A 55 -9.06 -3.32 15.00
CA PRO A 55 -9.19 -2.56 16.24
C PRO A 55 -9.80 -1.17 16.00
N HIS A 56 -10.82 -0.80 16.78
CA HIS A 56 -11.47 0.51 16.69
C HIS A 56 -10.55 1.69 17.03
N SER A 57 -9.36 1.45 17.60
CA SER A 57 -8.38 2.50 17.94
C SER A 57 -7.84 3.25 16.72
N TRP A 58 -7.96 2.69 15.50
CA TRP A 58 -7.56 3.35 14.25
C TRP A 58 -8.74 3.89 13.44
N GLN A 59 -9.97 3.60 13.85
CA GLN A 59 -11.16 4.22 13.30
C GLN A 59 -11.48 5.44 14.18
N ALA A 60 -10.77 6.54 13.95
CA ALA A 60 -11.21 7.83 14.47
C ALA A 60 -12.62 8.16 13.88
N PRO A 61 -13.49 8.86 14.65
CA PRO A 61 -14.86 9.18 14.23
C PRO A 61 -14.94 10.04 12.96
#